data_AF-A0AAE1GWH9-F1
#
_entry.id   AF-A0AAE1GWH9-F1
#
_cell.length_a   1.000
_cell.length_b   1.000
_cell.length_c   1.000
_cell.angle_alpha   90.00
_cell.angle_beta   90.00
_cell.angle_gamma   90.00
#
_symmetry.space_group_name_H-M   'P 1'
#
loop_
_entity.id
_entity.type
_entity.pdbx_description
1 polymer ?
#
loop_
_entity_poly.entity_id
_entity_poly.type
_entity_poly.pdbx_seq_one_letter_code
_entity_poly.pdbx_strand_id
1 'polypeptide(L)'
;MLSHWERLYDVDKVKGIRVAPKLSADHFAKEGYLAMRVKLAYSFFSEEVAVAMEHYSKEKVSGLEDVSATVSFIRRINKLFDAMGARCPFKSLKAASSEQPDPEHHEKGVTAKNYCPQSPKQSREFVEEFLAFLKKCECSGVKRCFRFTSQTAFGLRVTLTAALELTDYLSKELGYSYFMTKRMSQDALE
;
A
#
# COMPACT_ATOMS: atom_id res chain seq x y z
N MET A 1 -4.43 -20.32 2.51
CA MET A 1 -4.10 -18.89 2.73
C MET A 1 -4.19 -18.09 1.42
N LEU A 2 -3.83 -18.67 0.27
CA LEU A 2 -4.03 -18.06 -1.06
C LEU A 2 -5.41 -18.33 -1.69
N SER A 3 -6.31 -19.01 -0.98
CA SER A 3 -7.58 -19.53 -1.52
C SER A 3 -8.44 -18.46 -2.17
N HIS A 4 -8.51 -17.24 -1.60
CA HIS A 4 -9.26 -16.14 -2.21
C HIS A 4 -8.63 -15.64 -3.52
N TRP A 5 -7.30 -15.58 -3.62
CA TRP A 5 -6.63 -15.15 -4.85
C TRP A 5 -6.68 -16.24 -5.93
N GLU A 6 -6.46 -17.49 -5.55
CA GLU A 6 -6.57 -18.64 -6.46
C GLU A 6 -7.99 -18.72 -7.02
N ARG A 7 -9.00 -18.61 -6.15
CA ARG A 7 -10.40 -18.63 -6.56
C ARG A 7 -10.76 -17.44 -7.44
N LEU A 8 -10.31 -16.24 -7.08
CA LEU A 8 -10.49 -15.04 -7.90
C LEU A 8 -9.90 -15.24 -9.29
N TYR A 9 -8.66 -15.74 -9.37
CA TYR A 9 -8.00 -15.99 -10.65
C TYR A 9 -8.75 -17.01 -11.50
N ASP A 10 -9.20 -18.11 -10.90
CA ASP A 10 -9.92 -19.16 -11.62
C ASP A 10 -11.25 -18.71 -12.21
N VAL A 11 -11.95 -17.81 -11.52
CA VAL A 11 -13.24 -17.28 -11.97
C VAL A 11 -13.06 -16.13 -12.96
N ASP A 12 -12.06 -15.27 -12.75
CA ASP A 12 -11.83 -14.12 -13.61
C ASP A 12 -11.17 -14.50 -14.94
N LYS A 13 -10.29 -15.52 -14.96
CA LYS A 13 -9.56 -15.94 -16.18
C LYS A 13 -10.45 -16.42 -17.31
N VAL A 14 -11.65 -16.94 -17.00
CA VAL A 14 -12.59 -17.47 -18.00
C VAL A 14 -13.49 -16.38 -18.59
N LYS A 15 -13.52 -15.18 -18.01
CA LYS A 15 -14.32 -14.06 -18.54
C LYS A 15 -13.60 -13.42 -19.73
N GLY A 16 -14.36 -13.04 -20.75
CA GLY A 16 -13.83 -12.32 -21.93
C GLY A 16 -13.24 -10.94 -21.56
N ILE A 17 -13.85 -10.26 -20.59
CA ILE A 17 -13.30 -9.04 -19.98
C ILE A 17 -13.05 -9.34 -18.50
N ARG A 18 -11.78 -9.22 -18.11
CA ARG A 18 -11.30 -9.53 -16.76
C ARG A 18 -11.39 -8.32 -15.84
N VAL A 19 -11.86 -8.53 -14.62
CA VAL A 19 -11.93 -7.49 -13.58
C VAL A 19 -10.54 -7.29 -12.94
N ALA A 20 -9.76 -8.37 -12.81
CA ALA A 20 -8.39 -8.35 -12.31
C ALA A 20 -7.38 -8.78 -13.41
N PRO A 21 -7.25 -8.02 -14.52
CA PRO A 21 -6.47 -8.44 -15.68
C PRO A 21 -4.96 -8.57 -15.40
N LYS A 22 -4.46 -7.88 -14.37
CA LYS A 22 -3.06 -7.93 -13.95
C LYS A 22 -2.72 -9.20 -13.17
N LEU A 23 -3.73 -9.91 -12.65
CA LEU A 23 -3.53 -11.19 -11.96
C LEU A 23 -3.31 -12.30 -13.00
N SER A 24 -2.23 -13.05 -12.81
CA SER A 24 -1.76 -14.09 -13.73
C SER A 24 -1.26 -15.33 -12.97
N ALA A 25 -1.06 -16.43 -13.69
CA ALA A 25 -0.49 -17.66 -13.12
C ALA A 25 0.87 -17.43 -12.42
N ASP A 26 1.71 -16.52 -12.94
CA ASP A 26 3.01 -16.17 -12.36
C ASP A 26 2.93 -15.70 -10.91
N HIS A 27 1.79 -15.15 -10.47
CA HIS A 27 1.58 -14.72 -9.09
C HIS A 27 1.52 -15.89 -8.10
N PHE A 28 1.23 -17.09 -8.60
CA PHE A 28 1.11 -18.32 -7.82
C PHE A 28 2.29 -19.28 -8.08
N ALA A 29 3.16 -18.95 -9.02
CA ALA A 29 4.30 -19.77 -9.39
C ALA A 29 5.36 -19.76 -8.28
N LYS A 30 5.92 -20.94 -7.99
CA LYS A 30 6.94 -21.14 -6.94
C LYS A 30 8.37 -20.96 -7.44
N GLU A 31 8.53 -20.47 -8.66
CA GLU A 31 9.83 -20.33 -9.30
C GLU A 31 10.62 -19.20 -8.63
N GLY A 32 11.86 -19.48 -8.22
CA GLY A 32 12.64 -18.56 -7.38
C GLY A 32 12.89 -17.20 -8.00
N TYR A 33 13.05 -17.13 -9.33
CA TYR A 33 13.27 -15.86 -10.03
C TYR A 33 12.01 -14.99 -10.07
N LEU A 34 10.81 -15.58 -10.01
CA LEU A 34 9.54 -14.85 -9.94
C LEU A 34 9.33 -14.26 -8.54
N ALA A 35 9.84 -14.90 -7.49
CA ALA A 35 9.74 -14.42 -6.11
C ALA A 35 10.42 -13.05 -5.91
N MET A 36 11.47 -12.73 -6.66
CA MET A 36 12.17 -11.44 -6.61
C MET A 36 11.52 -10.37 -7.50
N ARG A 37 10.51 -10.72 -8.32
CA ARG A 37 9.80 -9.74 -9.15
C ARG A 37 8.83 -8.96 -8.29
N VAL A 38 9.33 -7.91 -7.65
CA VAL A 38 8.57 -6.98 -6.81
C VAL A 38 7.30 -6.49 -7.51
N LYS A 39 7.34 -6.28 -8.85
CA LYS A 39 6.17 -5.93 -9.66
C LYS A 39 4.99 -6.89 -9.52
N LEU A 40 5.23 -8.20 -9.39
CA LEU A 40 4.18 -9.20 -9.16
C LEU A 40 3.54 -9.02 -7.79
N ALA A 41 4.32 -8.71 -6.76
CA ALA A 41 3.79 -8.42 -5.43
C ALA A 41 2.92 -7.14 -5.42
N TYR A 42 3.34 -6.09 -6.13
CA TYR A 42 2.53 -4.87 -6.29
C TYR A 42 1.18 -5.15 -6.94
N SER A 43 1.14 -5.95 -8.02
CA SER A 43 -0.14 -6.32 -8.65
C SER A 43 -0.98 -7.25 -7.76
N PHE A 44 -0.34 -8.13 -6.98
CA PHE A 44 -1.03 -9.04 -6.06
C PHE A 44 -1.81 -8.32 -4.95
N PHE A 45 -1.24 -7.23 -4.43
CA PHE A 45 -1.85 -6.40 -3.38
C PHE A 45 -2.44 -5.08 -3.92
N SER A 46 -2.85 -5.05 -5.18
CA SER A 46 -3.38 -3.83 -5.81
C SER A 46 -4.84 -3.56 -5.46
N GLU A 47 -5.27 -2.29 -5.62
CA GLU A 47 -6.68 -1.91 -5.44
C GLU A 47 -7.60 -2.65 -6.42
N GLU A 48 -7.14 -2.92 -7.64
CA GLU A 48 -7.91 -3.67 -8.63
C GLU A 48 -8.27 -5.08 -8.15
N VAL A 49 -7.34 -5.77 -7.47
CA VAL A 49 -7.60 -7.10 -6.89
C VAL A 49 -8.60 -7.00 -5.74
N ALA A 50 -8.50 -5.98 -4.89
CA ALA A 50 -9.46 -5.73 -3.82
C ALA A 50 -10.88 -5.49 -4.36
N VAL A 51 -11.02 -4.63 -5.37
CA VAL A 51 -12.30 -4.34 -6.02
C VAL A 51 -12.86 -5.59 -6.70
N ALA A 52 -12.02 -6.38 -7.36
CA ALA A 52 -12.44 -7.63 -7.99
C ALA A 52 -13.00 -8.62 -6.95
N MET A 53 -12.31 -8.82 -5.82
CA MET A 53 -12.80 -9.67 -4.73
C MET A 53 -14.16 -9.20 -4.21
N GLU A 54 -14.35 -7.90 -3.99
CA GLU A 54 -15.64 -7.35 -3.55
C GLU A 54 -16.75 -7.54 -4.59
N HIS A 55 -16.43 -7.37 -5.88
CA HIS A 55 -17.37 -7.59 -6.97
C HIS A 55 -17.85 -9.04 -6.99
N TYR A 56 -16.94 -10.01 -6.96
CA TYR A 56 -17.28 -11.44 -6.99
C TYR A 56 -17.96 -11.93 -5.69
N SER A 57 -17.64 -11.30 -4.56
CA SER A 57 -18.37 -11.53 -3.31
C SER A 57 -19.83 -11.09 -3.40
N LYS A 58 -20.10 -9.94 -4.04
CA LYS A 58 -21.48 -9.47 -4.31
C LYS A 58 -22.22 -10.38 -5.29
N GLU A 59 -21.53 -10.96 -6.27
CA GLU A 59 -22.07 -11.98 -7.17
C GLU A 59 -22.32 -13.33 -6.48
N LYS A 60 -21.97 -13.48 -5.18
CA LYS A 60 -22.11 -14.70 -4.39
C LYS A 60 -21.38 -15.90 -5.02
N VAL A 61 -20.21 -15.64 -5.59
CA VAL A 61 -19.36 -16.71 -6.12
C VAL A 61 -18.81 -17.56 -4.97
N SER A 62 -18.99 -18.88 -5.10
CA SER A 62 -18.53 -19.83 -4.08
C SER A 62 -17.02 -19.70 -3.84
N GLY A 63 -16.62 -19.59 -2.57
CA GLY A 63 -15.23 -19.43 -2.14
C GLY A 63 -14.75 -17.97 -2.07
N LEU A 64 -15.64 -16.99 -2.23
CA LEU A 64 -15.38 -15.56 -2.11
C LEU A 64 -16.42 -14.84 -1.22
N GLU A 65 -17.11 -15.57 -0.35
CA GLU A 65 -18.13 -15.03 0.54
C GLU A 65 -17.52 -14.21 1.69
N ASP A 66 -16.38 -14.64 2.24
CA ASP A 66 -15.72 -14.06 3.42
C ASP A 66 -14.45 -13.25 3.10
N VAL A 67 -14.45 -12.53 1.98
CA VAL A 67 -13.28 -11.77 1.50
C VAL A 67 -13.01 -10.46 2.26
N SER A 68 -13.93 -9.99 3.11
CA SER A 68 -13.85 -8.66 3.74
C SER A 68 -12.53 -8.37 4.48
N ALA A 69 -12.05 -9.34 5.27
CA ALA A 69 -10.78 -9.22 5.97
C ALA A 69 -9.59 -9.18 4.99
N THR A 70 -9.66 -9.97 3.91
CA THR A 70 -8.63 -10.07 2.88
C THR A 70 -8.54 -8.77 2.07
N VAL A 71 -9.69 -8.25 1.64
CA VAL A 71 -9.81 -6.95 0.96
C VAL A 71 -9.26 -5.82 1.82
N SER A 72 -9.63 -5.79 3.10
CA SER A 72 -9.12 -4.79 4.04
C SER A 72 -7.59 -4.87 4.19
N PHE A 73 -7.04 -6.09 4.19
CA PHE A 73 -5.60 -6.30 4.24
C PHE A 73 -4.90 -5.85 2.95
N ILE A 74 -5.42 -6.22 1.76
CA ILE A 74 -4.91 -5.78 0.47
C ILE A 74 -4.83 -4.26 0.42
N ARG A 75 -5.92 -3.56 0.76
CA ARG A 75 -5.96 -2.10 0.76
C ARG A 75 -4.96 -1.46 1.71
N ARG A 76 -4.71 -2.07 2.88
CA ARG A 76 -3.69 -1.60 3.83
C ARG A 76 -2.29 -1.69 3.23
N ILE A 77 -1.97 -2.82 2.59
CA ILE A 77 -0.68 -3.01 1.92
C ILE A 77 -0.53 -2.07 0.72
N ASN A 78 -1.56 -1.93 -0.11
CA ASN A 78 -1.56 -1.02 -1.25
C ASN A 78 -1.26 0.42 -0.84
N LYS A 79 -1.97 0.92 0.18
CA LYS A 79 -1.77 2.27 0.72
C LYS A 79 -0.37 2.46 1.32
N LEU A 80 0.17 1.42 1.97
CA LEU A 80 1.54 1.44 2.47
C LEU A 80 2.55 1.56 1.32
N PHE A 81 2.37 0.79 0.25
CA PHE A 81 3.20 0.87 -0.94
C PHE A 81 3.16 2.25 -1.59
N ASP A 82 1.98 2.87 -1.69
CA ASP A 82 1.84 4.23 -2.20
C ASP A 82 2.55 5.26 -1.31
N ALA A 83 2.40 5.13 0.01
CA ALA A 83 3.02 6.03 0.98
C ALA A 83 4.55 5.92 1.01
N MET A 84 5.09 4.69 0.93
CA MET A 84 6.54 4.44 0.95
C MET A 84 7.20 4.54 -0.44
N GLY A 85 6.41 4.47 -1.50
CA GLY A 85 6.84 4.63 -2.89
C GLY A 85 6.65 6.05 -3.43
N ALA A 86 6.39 7.05 -2.57
CA ALA A 86 6.03 8.39 -2.98
C ALA A 86 7.18 9.10 -3.72
N ARG A 87 6.87 9.64 -4.91
CA ARG A 87 7.82 10.32 -5.81
C ARG A 87 7.50 11.80 -6.04
N CYS A 88 6.41 12.29 -5.46
CA CYS A 88 5.95 13.65 -5.67
C CYS A 88 5.48 14.26 -4.35
N PRO A 89 5.57 15.60 -4.21
CA PRO A 89 5.27 16.30 -2.96
C PRO A 89 3.86 16.03 -2.43
N PHE A 90 2.90 15.83 -3.34
CA PHE A 90 1.51 15.57 -2.99
C PHE A 90 1.30 14.23 -2.27
N LYS A 91 2.08 13.19 -2.64
CA LYS A 91 1.99 11.85 -2.04
C LYS A 91 3.03 11.62 -0.93
N SER A 92 3.95 12.54 -0.74
CA SER A 92 5.03 12.47 0.24
C SER A 92 4.54 12.44 1.68
N LEU A 93 5.40 11.98 2.58
CA LEU A 93 5.17 12.13 4.02
C LEU A 93 5.34 13.60 4.42
N LYS A 94 4.53 14.05 5.36
CA LYS A 94 4.56 15.38 5.96
C LYS A 94 4.64 15.26 7.48
N ALA A 95 5.09 16.31 8.15
CA ALA A 95 5.14 16.32 9.60
C ALA A 95 3.73 16.32 10.19
N ALA A 96 3.58 15.80 11.42
CA ALA A 96 2.28 15.69 12.09
C ALA A 96 1.58 17.05 12.28
N SER A 97 2.35 18.14 12.37
CA SER A 97 1.86 19.50 12.65
C SER A 97 1.99 20.46 11.47
N SER A 98 2.46 20.00 10.31
CA SER A 98 2.50 20.86 9.14
C SER A 98 1.09 20.96 8.54
N GLU A 99 0.32 21.95 9.01
CA GLU A 99 -0.70 22.56 8.16
C GLU A 99 -0.02 22.97 6.85
N GLN A 100 -0.70 22.73 5.74
CA GLN A 100 -0.12 22.97 4.42
C GLN A 100 0.42 24.41 4.36
N PRO A 101 1.69 24.64 3.98
CA PRO A 101 2.07 25.97 3.57
C PRO A 101 1.26 26.29 2.32
N ASP A 102 0.61 27.45 2.34
CA ASP A 102 -0.07 28.02 1.18
C ASP A 102 0.87 27.99 -0.06
N PRO A 103 0.30 27.79 -1.26
CA PRO A 103 1.07 27.67 -2.49
C PRO A 103 1.57 29.04 -2.96
N GLU A 104 2.52 29.62 -2.25
CA GLU A 104 3.26 30.79 -2.70
C GLU A 104 4.74 30.43 -2.80
N HIS A 105 5.15 29.88 -3.96
CA HIS A 105 6.29 30.35 -4.75
C HIS A 105 6.61 29.39 -5.92
N HIS A 106 6.52 29.96 -7.14
CA HIS A 106 6.92 29.45 -8.46
C HIS A 106 6.13 28.23 -9.00
N GLU A 107 5.55 28.23 -10.20
CA GLU A 107 5.79 29.04 -11.40
C GLU A 107 4.52 29.02 -12.27
N LYS A 108 4.26 30.12 -12.98
CA LYS A 108 3.05 30.35 -13.78
C LYS A 108 2.92 29.34 -14.91
N GLY A 109 1.91 28.48 -14.86
CA GLY A 109 1.47 27.71 -16.03
C GLY A 109 0.72 26.44 -15.66
N VAL A 110 -0.51 26.31 -16.17
CA VAL A 110 -1.44 25.18 -16.05
C VAL A 110 -2.35 25.24 -14.82
N THR A 111 -3.61 25.55 -15.13
CA THR A 111 -4.77 25.74 -14.26
C THR A 111 -5.07 24.54 -13.36
N ALA A 112 -4.69 24.66 -12.09
CA ALA A 112 -5.16 23.84 -10.98
C ALA A 112 -6.61 24.18 -10.56
N LYS A 113 -7.57 24.13 -11.49
CA LYS A 113 -8.99 24.44 -11.20
C LYS A 113 -9.89 23.23 -10.93
N ASN A 114 -9.33 22.01 -10.85
CA ASN A 114 -10.09 20.78 -10.56
C ASN A 114 -9.53 20.00 -9.35
N TYR A 115 -9.01 20.68 -8.31
CA TYR A 115 -8.61 19.98 -7.10
C TYR A 115 -9.81 19.76 -6.17
N CYS A 116 -10.16 18.49 -6.01
CA CYS A 116 -11.29 18.01 -5.21
C CYS A 116 -11.14 18.43 -3.73
N PRO A 117 -12.14 19.09 -3.14
CA PRO A 117 -12.12 19.51 -1.74
C PRO A 117 -12.58 18.35 -0.84
N GLN A 118 -11.70 17.38 -0.62
CA GLN A 118 -11.72 16.48 0.53
C GLN A 118 -10.25 16.15 0.80
N SER A 119 -9.68 16.60 1.92
CA SER A 119 -8.28 16.31 2.25
C SER A 119 -8.10 14.79 2.26
N PRO A 120 -7.41 14.19 1.27
CA PRO A 120 -7.17 12.77 1.32
C PRO A 120 -6.38 12.50 2.59
N LYS A 121 -6.75 11.45 3.35
CA LYS A 121 -5.94 10.97 4.48
C LYS A 121 -4.48 11.01 4.08
N GLN A 122 -3.66 11.71 4.87
CA GLN A 122 -2.28 11.96 4.48
C GLN A 122 -1.50 10.64 4.50
N SER A 123 -0.48 10.49 3.65
CA SER A 123 0.38 9.30 3.61
C SER A 123 0.92 8.89 4.99
N ARG A 124 1.14 9.87 5.87
CA ARG A 124 1.53 9.67 7.27
C ARG A 124 0.53 8.83 8.05
N GLU A 125 -0.76 9.16 7.98
CA GLU A 125 -1.82 8.45 8.69
C GLU A 125 -1.86 6.97 8.28
N PHE A 126 -1.64 6.67 6.99
CA PHE A 126 -1.59 5.28 6.53
C PHE A 126 -0.40 4.51 7.12
N VAL A 127 0.76 5.16 7.25
CA VAL A 127 1.95 4.55 7.88
C VAL A 127 1.69 4.30 9.37
N GLU A 128 1.11 5.27 10.08
CA GLU A 128 0.76 5.15 11.50
C GLU A 128 -0.31 4.07 11.75
N GLU A 129 -1.36 4.04 10.92
CA GLU A 129 -2.39 2.98 10.96
C GLU A 129 -1.80 1.60 10.69
N PHE A 130 -0.83 1.49 9.77
CA PHE A 130 -0.16 0.23 9.48
C PHE A 130 0.76 -0.21 10.63
N LEU A 131 1.48 0.71 11.27
CA LEU A 131 2.25 0.43 12.48
C LEU A 131 1.35 -0.08 13.62
N ALA A 132 0.19 0.54 13.82
CA ALA A 132 -0.79 0.09 14.80
C ALA A 132 -1.33 -1.32 14.46
N PHE A 133 -1.55 -1.60 13.18
CA PHE A 133 -1.93 -2.92 12.69
C PHE A 133 -0.84 -3.98 13.00
N LEU A 134 0.43 -3.69 12.71
CA LEU A 134 1.54 -4.60 13.01
C LEU A 134 1.60 -4.93 14.51
N LYS A 135 1.51 -3.91 15.38
CA LYS A 135 1.52 -4.08 16.83
C LYS A 135 0.34 -4.95 17.30
N LYS A 136 -0.87 -4.72 16.75
CA LYS A 136 -2.05 -5.54 17.08
C LYS A 136 -1.88 -6.99 16.66
N CYS A 137 -1.30 -7.24 15.48
CA CYS A 137 -1.01 -8.59 15.00
C CYS A 137 -0.03 -9.34 15.91
N GLU A 138 0.96 -8.64 16.47
CA GLU A 138 1.92 -9.23 17.41
C GLU A 138 1.28 -9.59 18.75
N CYS A 139 0.42 -8.72 19.30
CA CYS A 139 -0.23 -8.94 20.60
C CYS A 139 -1.31 -10.03 20.58
N SER A 140 -1.91 -10.31 19.41
CA SER A 140 -3.13 -11.11 19.34
C SER A 140 -2.91 -12.60 19.59
N GLY A 141 -1.68 -13.15 19.57
CA GLY A 141 -1.41 -14.57 19.87
C GLY A 141 -2.11 -15.61 18.97
N VAL A 142 -2.91 -15.15 18.00
CA VAL A 142 -3.76 -15.98 17.16
C VAL A 142 -2.88 -16.73 16.16
N LYS A 143 -2.72 -18.05 16.39
CA LYS A 143 -1.95 -18.97 15.53
C LYS A 143 -2.49 -19.09 14.08
N ARG A 144 -3.65 -18.51 13.76
CA ARG A 144 -4.37 -18.69 12.48
C ARG A 144 -4.55 -17.44 11.61
N CYS A 145 -3.99 -16.29 11.99
CA CYS A 145 -4.01 -15.10 11.11
C CYS A 145 -2.75 -15.02 10.25
N PHE A 146 -2.86 -14.44 9.04
CA PHE A 146 -1.70 -14.07 8.23
C PHE A 146 -0.71 -13.26 9.09
N ARG A 147 0.54 -13.72 9.16
CA ARG A 147 1.60 -13.06 9.91
C ARG A 147 2.84 -12.96 9.02
N PHE A 148 3.42 -11.77 8.95
CA PHE A 148 4.77 -11.61 8.46
C PHE A 148 5.73 -12.45 9.31
N THR A 149 6.86 -12.87 8.74
CA THR A 149 7.94 -13.47 9.54
C THR A 149 8.37 -12.49 10.64
N SER A 150 8.93 -12.98 11.74
CA SER A 150 9.38 -12.12 12.83
C SER A 150 10.38 -11.08 12.35
N GLN A 151 11.28 -11.47 11.44
CA GLN A 151 12.26 -10.57 10.83
C GLN A 151 11.59 -9.51 9.94
N THR A 152 10.65 -9.90 9.08
CA THR A 152 9.95 -8.94 8.20
C THR A 152 9.09 -7.96 9.01
N ALA A 153 8.36 -8.44 10.02
CA ALA A 153 7.57 -7.57 10.89
C ALA A 153 8.45 -6.56 11.64
N PHE A 154 9.57 -7.01 12.19
CA PHE A 154 10.54 -6.15 12.87
C PHE A 154 11.13 -5.11 11.90
N GLY A 155 11.58 -5.55 10.72
CA GLY A 155 12.14 -4.66 9.70
C GLY A 155 11.16 -3.61 9.21
N LEU A 156 9.89 -4.00 8.98
CA LEU A 156 8.82 -3.06 8.64
C LEU A 156 8.61 -2.03 9.75
N ARG A 157 8.54 -2.46 11.01
CA ARG A 157 8.37 -1.52 12.14
C ARG A 157 9.50 -0.51 12.21
N VAL A 158 10.75 -0.96 12.15
CA VAL A 158 11.92 -0.07 12.19
C VAL A 158 11.91 0.89 11.01
N THR A 159 11.67 0.40 9.79
CA THR A 159 11.68 1.23 8.57
C THR A 159 10.60 2.30 8.59
N LEU A 160 9.38 1.92 8.98
CA LEU A 160 8.24 2.85 9.02
C LEU A 160 8.39 3.89 10.13
N THR A 161 8.88 3.48 11.31
CA THR A 161 9.21 4.43 12.39
C THR A 161 10.30 5.40 11.96
N ALA A 162 11.39 4.90 11.35
CA ALA A 162 12.48 5.74 10.85
C ALA A 162 12.01 6.72 9.76
N ALA A 163 11.10 6.31 8.87
CA ALA A 163 10.52 7.20 7.87
C ALA A 163 9.74 8.37 8.50
N LEU A 164 8.97 8.11 9.56
CA LEU A 164 8.24 9.13 10.31
C LEU A 164 9.18 10.07 11.07
N GLU A 165 10.14 9.51 11.80
CA GLU A 165 11.14 10.27 12.57
C GLU A 165 12.01 11.15 11.65
N LEU A 166 12.45 10.61 10.52
CA LEU A 166 13.18 11.37 9.51
C LEU A 166 12.32 12.49 8.92
N THR A 167 11.05 12.23 8.63
CA THR A 167 10.13 13.27 8.15
C THR A 167 9.98 14.39 9.19
N ASP A 168 9.85 14.05 10.46
CA ASP A 168 9.73 15.03 11.54
C ASP A 168 11.03 15.83 11.73
N TYR A 169 12.19 15.17 11.66
CA TYR A 169 13.50 15.84 11.73
C TYR A 169 13.71 16.81 10.56
N LEU A 170 13.49 16.35 9.32
CA LEU A 170 13.62 17.17 8.12
C LEU A 170 12.70 18.39 8.17
N SER A 171 11.51 18.24 8.73
CA SER A 171 10.55 19.33 8.82
C SER A 171 10.85 20.31 9.94
N LYS A 172 11.11 19.82 11.15
CA LYS A 172 11.28 20.66 12.35
C LYS A 172 12.66 21.30 12.41
N GLU A 173 13.72 20.56 12.07
CA GLU A 173 15.10 21.02 12.21
C GLU A 173 15.63 21.66 10.94
N LEU A 174 15.19 21.20 9.76
CA LEU A 174 15.71 21.65 8.46
C LEU A 174 14.70 22.44 7.62
N GLY A 175 13.45 22.58 8.06
CA GLY A 175 12.43 23.38 7.38
C GLY A 175 11.85 22.77 6.10
N TYR A 176 12.04 21.48 5.82
CA TYR A 176 11.43 20.83 4.66
C TYR A 176 9.93 20.61 4.86
N SER A 177 9.13 20.89 3.83
CA SER A 177 7.66 20.75 3.88
C SER A 177 7.16 19.32 3.68
N TYR A 178 7.99 18.45 3.08
CA TYR A 178 7.64 17.05 2.81
C TYR A 178 8.90 16.19 2.62
N PHE A 179 8.71 14.87 2.68
CA PHE A 179 9.75 13.88 2.41
C PHE A 179 9.28 12.83 1.38
N MET A 180 10.04 12.69 0.29
CA MET A 180 9.80 11.68 -0.76
C MET A 180 10.39 10.32 -0.36
N THR A 181 9.56 9.48 0.24
CA THR A 181 9.92 8.16 0.78
C THR A 181 10.55 7.21 -0.24
N LYS A 182 10.29 7.34 -1.54
CA LYS A 182 11.00 6.53 -2.54
C LYS A 182 12.53 6.66 -2.44
N ARG A 183 13.04 7.82 -2.00
CA ARG A 183 14.48 8.04 -1.84
C ARG A 183 15.11 7.26 -0.68
N MET A 184 14.31 6.60 0.17
CA MET A 184 14.80 5.68 1.19
C MET A 184 15.09 4.28 0.66
N SER A 185 14.51 3.90 -0.48
CA SER A 185 14.66 2.55 -1.05
C SER A 185 16.00 2.36 -1.75
N GLN A 186 16.46 1.10 -1.80
CA GLN A 186 17.68 0.70 -2.51
C GLN A 186 17.49 0.62 -4.04
N ASP A 187 16.27 0.84 -4.57
CA ASP A 187 15.93 0.76 -6.00
C ASP A 187 16.89 1.52 -6.94
N ALA A 188 17.59 2.55 -6.47
CA ALA A 188 18.53 3.31 -7.30
C ALA A 188 19.91 2.63 -7.46
N LEU A 189 20.21 1.65 -6.61
CA LEU A 189 21.46 0.87 -6.62
C LEU A 189 21.31 -0.49 -7.32
N GLU A 190 20.08 -0.93 -7.55
CA GLU A 190 19.73 -2.15 -8.30
C GLU A 190 19.58 -1.85 -9.80
#